data_AF-A0A6I3MN55-F1
#
_entry.id   AF-A0A6I3MN55-F1
#
_cell.length_a   1.000
_cell.length_b   1.000
_cell.length_c   1.000
_cell.angle_alpha   90.00
_cell.angle_beta   90.00
_cell.angle_gamma   90.00
#
_symmetry.space_group_name_H-M   'P 1'
#
loop_
_entity.id
_entity.type
_entity.pdbx_description
1 polymer ?
#
loop_
_entity_poly.entity_id
_entity_poly.type
_entity_poly.pdbx_seq_one_letter_code
_entity_poly.pdbx_strand_id
1 'polypeptide(L)'
;MKKLNSTLLISAIFSLFISCKKETAYSQLTYNEKANELIQQIIIDDSCGCILEIPQESMIKSSIIENPSFDIKQEIIKKNHLKNTIQLDSLEKVSEKFILDTILLRQKNIKIIKRNSISDIIKDKGRNLLKKCPNGVLCFSKPIIDERNKTAVLFYKQMATCIGSPIYLYKYEDKKWIYGEPKF
;
A
#
# COMPACT_ATOMS: atom_id res chain seq x y z
N MET A 1 -50.51 -20.98 37.61
CA MET A 1 -49.61 -20.09 36.84
C MET A 1 -48.18 -20.54 37.08
N LYS A 2 -47.52 -21.13 36.07
CA LYS A 2 -46.14 -21.65 36.18
C LYS A 2 -45.16 -20.49 36.05
N LYS A 3 -44.39 -20.22 37.11
CA LYS A 3 -43.26 -19.27 37.08
C LYS A 3 -42.19 -19.82 36.15
N LEU A 4 -42.05 -19.23 34.97
CA LEU A 4 -40.99 -19.56 34.03
C LEU A 4 -39.67 -19.03 34.60
N ASN A 5 -38.68 -19.92 34.76
CA ASN A 5 -37.32 -19.60 35.21
C ASN A 5 -36.63 -18.65 34.22
N SER A 6 -36.65 -17.34 34.53
CA SER A 6 -36.06 -16.27 33.72
C SER A 6 -34.53 -16.32 33.63
N THR A 7 -33.85 -17.14 34.44
CA THR A 7 -32.38 -17.22 34.49
C THR A 7 -31.78 -18.08 33.39
N LEU A 8 -32.55 -19.00 32.78
CA LEU A 8 -32.08 -19.88 31.69
C LEU A 8 -32.07 -19.18 30.32
N LEU A 9 -32.85 -18.11 30.16
CA LEU A 9 -32.95 -17.36 28.90
C LEU A 9 -31.75 -16.44 28.64
N ILE A 10 -31.11 -15.93 29.71
CA ILE A 10 -30.01 -14.95 29.61
C ILE A 10 -28.69 -15.63 29.22
N SER A 11 -28.48 -16.88 29.61
CA SER A 11 -27.28 -17.67 29.25
C SER A 11 -27.22 -18.02 27.77
N ALA A 12 -28.37 -18.24 27.11
CA ALA A 12 -28.43 -18.59 25.69
C ALA A 12 -28.12 -17.39 24.75
N ILE A 13 -28.28 -16.15 25.22
CA ILE A 13 -28.08 -14.94 24.41
C ILE A 13 -26.59 -14.55 24.35
N PHE A 14 -25.79 -14.88 25.37
CA PHE A 14 -24.35 -14.59 25.39
C PHE A 14 -23.53 -15.46 24.43
N SER A 15 -24.06 -16.62 24.02
CA SER A 15 -23.39 -17.54 23.09
C SER A 15 -23.44 -17.07 21.63
N LEU A 16 -24.30 -16.10 21.28
CA LEU A 16 -24.50 -15.64 19.91
C LEU A 16 -23.50 -14.56 19.45
N PHE A 17 -22.66 -14.03 20.35
CA PHE A 17 -21.67 -13.00 20.00
C PHE A 17 -20.23 -13.51 19.92
N ILE A 18 -20.00 -14.82 19.98
CA ILE A 18 -18.72 -15.40 19.55
C ILE A 18 -18.70 -15.41 18.02
N SER A 19 -18.69 -14.21 17.44
CA SER A 19 -18.35 -14.01 16.04
C SER A 19 -16.87 -14.35 15.91
N CYS A 20 -16.60 -15.64 15.69
CA CYS A 20 -15.30 -16.12 15.26
C CYS A 20 -14.99 -15.39 13.95
N LYS A 21 -14.24 -14.28 14.04
CA LYS A 21 -13.68 -13.63 12.86
C LYS A 21 -12.78 -14.68 12.24
N LYS A 22 -13.26 -15.36 11.20
CA LYS A 22 -12.37 -16.07 10.29
C LYS A 22 -11.36 -15.04 9.84
N GLU A 23 -10.10 -15.21 10.26
CA GLU A 23 -8.99 -14.51 9.63
C GLU A 23 -9.15 -14.76 8.14
N THR A 24 -9.46 -13.70 7.39
CA THR A 24 -9.53 -13.77 5.94
C THR A 24 -8.15 -14.21 5.48
N ALA A 25 -8.09 -15.41 4.89
CA ALA A 25 -6.85 -15.95 4.36
C ALA A 25 -6.21 -14.91 3.43
N TYR A 26 -4.89 -14.71 3.56
CA TYR A 26 -4.12 -13.79 2.73
C TYR A 26 -4.32 -14.16 1.25
N SER A 27 -5.19 -13.42 0.59
CA SER A 27 -5.60 -13.66 -0.79
C SER A 27 -5.16 -12.48 -1.66
N GLN A 28 -4.92 -12.73 -2.94
CA GLN A 28 -4.59 -11.68 -3.90
C GLN A 28 -5.66 -10.58 -3.94
N LEU A 29 -6.94 -10.94 -3.74
CA LEU A 29 -8.06 -9.99 -3.71
C LEU A 29 -7.94 -9.06 -2.50
N THR A 30 -7.85 -9.61 -1.29
CA THR A 30 -7.72 -8.82 -0.06
C THR A 30 -6.46 -7.95 -0.07
N TYR A 31 -5.35 -8.48 -0.58
CA TYR A 31 -4.12 -7.73 -0.78
C TYR A 31 -4.33 -6.53 -1.72
N ASN A 32 -4.95 -6.74 -2.90
CA ASN A 32 -5.20 -5.66 -3.85
C ASN A 32 -6.12 -4.59 -3.27
N GLU A 33 -7.17 -4.97 -2.55
CA GLU A 33 -8.05 -4.01 -1.86
C GLU A 33 -7.26 -3.14 -0.88
N LYS A 34 -6.43 -3.76 -0.04
CA LYS A 34 -5.64 -3.07 1.00
C LYS A 34 -4.52 -2.20 0.42
N ALA A 35 -3.84 -2.67 -0.62
CA ALA A 35 -2.82 -1.89 -1.31
C ALA A 35 -3.42 -0.67 -2.02
N ASN A 36 -4.59 -0.82 -2.65
CA ASN A 36 -5.31 0.30 -3.26
C ASN A 36 -5.82 1.29 -2.20
N GLU A 37 -6.33 0.81 -1.07
CA GLU A 37 -6.72 1.66 0.07
C GLU A 37 -5.55 2.53 0.54
N LEU A 38 -4.37 1.92 0.74
CA LEU A 38 -3.15 2.63 1.14
C LEU A 38 -2.73 3.70 0.13
N ILE A 39 -2.59 3.33 -1.14
CA ILE A 39 -2.16 4.27 -2.20
C ILE A 39 -3.14 5.44 -2.31
N GLN A 40 -4.45 5.17 -2.28
CA GLN A 40 -5.46 6.22 -2.33
C GLN A 40 -5.38 7.16 -1.13
N GLN A 41 -5.12 6.63 0.07
CA GLN A 41 -4.97 7.46 1.26
C GLN A 41 -3.76 8.39 1.11
N ILE A 42 -2.61 7.86 0.69
CA ILE A 42 -1.39 8.67 0.49
C ILE A 42 -1.63 9.78 -0.55
N ILE A 43 -2.30 9.47 -1.66
CA ILE A 43 -2.60 10.48 -2.69
C ILE A 43 -3.47 11.63 -2.13
N ILE A 44 -4.46 11.29 -1.30
CA ILE A 44 -5.36 12.26 -0.66
C ILE A 44 -4.59 13.09 0.39
N ASP A 45 -3.82 12.43 1.24
CA ASP A 45 -3.05 13.07 2.32
C ASP A 45 -2.00 14.05 1.74
N ASP A 46 -1.33 13.67 0.64
CA ASP A 46 -0.37 14.52 -0.08
C ASP A 46 -1.04 15.57 -1.00
N SER A 47 -2.38 15.60 -1.09
CA SER A 47 -3.13 16.51 -1.96
C SER A 47 -2.70 16.47 -3.43
N CYS A 48 -2.32 15.28 -3.93
CA CYS A 48 -1.79 15.11 -5.27
C CYS A 48 -2.89 14.65 -6.25
N GLY A 49 -3.06 15.36 -7.36
CA GLY A 49 -4.03 15.00 -8.41
C GLY A 49 -3.48 14.05 -9.48
N CYS A 50 -2.20 13.68 -9.41
CA CYS A 50 -1.53 12.92 -10.46
C CYS A 50 -0.58 11.87 -9.90
N ILE A 51 -0.57 10.70 -10.52
CA ILE A 51 0.40 9.65 -10.22
C ILE A 51 1.08 9.18 -11.50
N LEU A 52 2.32 8.75 -11.38
CA LEU A 52 3.00 8.01 -12.44
C LEU A 52 2.50 6.57 -12.41
N GLU A 53 2.33 5.98 -13.59
CA GLU A 53 2.06 4.57 -13.74
C GLU A 53 3.08 3.74 -12.94
N ILE A 54 2.55 2.89 -12.05
CA ILE A 54 3.34 2.05 -11.15
C ILE A 54 4.17 1.07 -12.00
N PRO A 55 5.49 0.96 -11.74
CA PRO A 55 6.37 0.09 -12.53
C PRO A 55 5.95 -1.37 -12.46
N GLN A 56 6.35 -2.15 -13.47
CA GLN A 56 6.13 -3.60 -13.46
C GLN A 56 7.09 -4.31 -12.50
N GLU A 57 8.29 -3.76 -12.34
CA GLU A 57 9.30 -4.25 -11.42
C GLU A 57 8.84 -4.16 -9.96
N SER A 58 9.31 -5.11 -9.13
CA SER A 58 9.13 -5.04 -7.69
C SER A 58 9.97 -3.92 -7.09
N MET A 59 9.58 -3.47 -5.90
CA MET A 59 10.34 -2.49 -5.12
C MET A 59 11.79 -2.93 -4.89
N ILE A 60 11.99 -4.22 -4.58
CA ILE A 60 13.31 -4.81 -4.34
C ILE A 60 14.13 -4.80 -5.64
N LYS A 61 13.54 -5.24 -6.76
CA LYS A 61 14.23 -5.25 -8.05
C LYS A 61 14.65 -3.84 -8.49
N SER A 62 13.76 -2.85 -8.36
CA SER A 62 14.09 -1.46 -8.66
C SER A 62 15.22 -0.95 -7.76
N SER A 63 15.18 -1.23 -6.46
CA SER A 63 16.23 -0.80 -5.53
C SER A 63 17.60 -1.41 -5.85
N ILE A 64 17.65 -2.69 -6.23
CA ILE A 64 18.90 -3.37 -6.60
C ILE A 64 19.50 -2.75 -7.88
N ILE A 65 18.66 -2.37 -8.85
CA ILE A 65 19.11 -1.70 -10.08
C ILE A 65 19.64 -0.30 -9.77
N GLU A 66 18.97 0.45 -8.91
CA GLU A 66 19.34 1.83 -8.57
C GLU A 66 20.58 1.88 -7.66
N ASN A 67 20.69 0.99 -6.68
CA ASN A 67 21.82 0.91 -5.77
C ASN A 67 22.10 -0.55 -5.34
N PRO A 68 22.94 -1.29 -6.07
CA PRO A 68 23.26 -2.69 -5.76
C PRO A 68 23.91 -2.89 -4.39
N SER A 69 24.54 -1.86 -3.82
CA SER A 69 25.21 -1.92 -2.52
C SER A 69 24.26 -1.78 -1.33
N PHE A 70 23.01 -1.36 -1.56
CA PHE A 70 22.01 -1.21 -0.51
C PHE A 70 21.23 -2.51 -0.30
N ASP A 71 21.30 -3.07 0.90
CA ASP A 71 20.56 -4.29 1.25
C ASP A 71 19.09 -3.98 1.56
N ILE A 72 18.33 -3.75 0.49
CA ILE A 72 16.90 -3.47 0.52
C ILE A 72 16.11 -4.58 1.22
N LYS A 73 16.51 -5.84 1.07
CA LYS A 73 15.80 -6.97 1.66
C LYS A 73 15.89 -6.93 3.18
N GLN A 74 17.09 -6.72 3.72
CA GLN A 74 17.27 -6.60 5.17
C GLN A 74 16.54 -5.38 5.74
N GLU A 75 16.55 -4.25 5.03
CA GLU A 75 15.82 -3.06 5.48
C GLU A 75 14.30 -3.31 5.56
N ILE A 76 13.72 -3.99 4.56
CA ILE A 76 12.30 -4.37 4.58
C ILE A 76 12.01 -5.36 5.72
N ILE A 77 12.85 -6.39 5.89
CA ILE A 77 12.70 -7.40 6.94
C ILE A 77 12.69 -6.71 8.32
N LYS A 78 13.64 -5.80 8.55
CA LYS A 78 13.74 -5.03 9.80
C LYS A 78 12.53 -4.13 10.01
N LYS A 79 12.20 -3.25 9.05
CA LYS A 79 11.10 -2.28 9.18
C LYS A 79 9.74 -2.95 9.36
N ASN A 80 9.52 -4.06 8.65
CA ASN A 80 8.24 -4.77 8.66
C ASN A 80 8.20 -5.92 9.69
N HIS A 81 9.24 -6.05 10.53
CA HIS A 81 9.39 -7.10 11.55
C HIS A 81 9.14 -8.52 11.01
N LEU A 82 9.66 -8.80 9.81
CA LEU A 82 9.53 -10.11 9.19
C LEU A 82 10.49 -11.11 9.84
N LYS A 83 10.11 -12.38 9.82
CA LYS A 83 10.89 -13.47 10.43
C LYS A 83 12.19 -13.74 9.67
N ASN A 84 12.13 -13.69 8.33
CA ASN A 84 13.23 -14.07 7.45
C ASN A 84 12.92 -13.69 5.99
N THR A 85 13.91 -13.92 5.12
CA THR A 85 13.82 -13.71 3.67
C THR A 85 12.74 -14.57 3.01
N ILE A 86 12.47 -15.78 3.50
CA ILE A 86 11.43 -16.66 2.93
C ILE A 86 10.05 -15.99 3.08
N GLN A 87 9.78 -15.40 4.23
CA GLN A 87 8.56 -14.63 4.45
C GLN A 87 8.50 -13.41 3.51
N LEU A 88 9.59 -12.67 3.38
CA LEU A 88 9.66 -11.54 2.45
C LEU A 88 9.39 -11.96 1.00
N ASP A 89 10.03 -13.01 0.51
CA ASP A 89 9.87 -13.50 -0.86
C ASP A 89 8.42 -13.98 -1.12
N SER A 90 7.75 -14.51 -0.10
CA SER A 90 6.32 -14.86 -0.18
C SER A 90 5.44 -13.62 -0.37
N LEU A 91 5.67 -12.58 0.43
CA LEU A 91 4.93 -11.32 0.34
C LEU A 91 5.23 -10.58 -0.98
N GLU A 92 6.48 -10.60 -1.44
CA GLU A 92 6.90 -10.00 -2.70
C GLU A 92 6.15 -10.63 -3.88
N LYS A 93 6.03 -11.96 -3.95
CA LYS A 93 5.29 -12.65 -5.02
C LYS A 93 3.82 -12.24 -5.12
N VAL A 94 3.19 -11.90 -3.99
CA VAL A 94 1.82 -11.37 -3.98
C VAL A 94 1.82 -9.91 -4.43
N SER A 95 2.81 -9.14 -3.99
CA SER A 95 3.01 -7.74 -4.39
C SER A 95 3.25 -7.58 -5.89
N GLU A 96 4.04 -8.46 -6.51
CA GLU A 96 4.33 -8.45 -7.94
C GLU A 96 3.06 -8.49 -8.81
N LYS A 97 2.01 -9.14 -8.33
CA LYS A 97 0.70 -9.29 -9.00
C LYS A 97 -0.28 -8.16 -8.67
N PHE A 98 0.18 -7.10 -8.00
CA PHE A 98 -0.63 -5.94 -7.68
C PHE A 98 -1.27 -5.31 -8.93
N ILE A 99 -2.55 -4.99 -8.82
CA ILE A 99 -3.32 -4.27 -9.84
C ILE A 99 -3.88 -3.00 -9.20
N LEU A 100 -3.48 -1.86 -9.76
CA LEU A 100 -4.01 -0.56 -9.37
C LEU A 100 -5.46 -0.41 -9.84
N ASP A 101 -6.34 -0.01 -8.93
CA ASP A 101 -7.74 0.30 -9.24
C ASP A 101 -7.85 1.65 -9.96
N THR A 102 -7.72 1.60 -11.28
CA THR A 102 -7.80 2.80 -12.11
C THR A 102 -9.21 3.39 -12.20
N ILE A 103 -10.26 2.64 -11.86
CA ILE A 103 -11.64 3.12 -11.91
C ILE A 103 -11.88 4.08 -10.75
N LEU A 104 -11.53 3.67 -9.53
CA LEU A 104 -11.65 4.51 -8.34
C LEU A 104 -10.80 5.78 -8.44
N LEU A 105 -9.58 5.67 -9.00
CA LEU A 105 -8.73 6.85 -9.23
C LEU A 105 -9.38 7.86 -10.18
N ARG A 106 -9.98 7.39 -11.28
CA ARG A 106 -10.71 8.27 -12.22
C ARG A 106 -11.92 8.94 -11.58
N GLN A 107 -12.68 8.20 -10.77
CA GLN A 107 -13.83 8.76 -10.03
C GLN A 107 -13.41 9.90 -9.07
N LYS A 108 -12.18 9.83 -8.53
CA LYS A 108 -11.57 10.88 -7.70
C LYS A 108 -10.80 11.94 -8.49
N ASN A 109 -10.92 11.96 -9.82
CA ASN A 109 -10.19 12.87 -10.71
C ASN A 109 -8.66 12.78 -10.63
N ILE A 110 -8.13 11.63 -10.20
CA ILE A 110 -6.68 11.37 -10.15
C ILE A 110 -6.22 10.93 -11.54
N LYS A 111 -5.26 11.67 -12.11
CA LYS A 111 -4.70 11.38 -13.44
C LYS A 111 -3.53 10.40 -13.34
N ILE A 112 -3.51 9.43 -14.25
CA ILE A 112 -2.39 8.49 -14.38
C ILE A 112 -1.52 8.94 -15.56
N ILE A 113 -0.27 9.31 -15.28
CA ILE A 113 0.74 9.64 -16.28
C ILE A 113 1.44 8.35 -16.71
N LYS A 114 1.37 8.03 -18.00
CA LYS A 114 1.98 6.80 -18.54
C LYS A 114 3.50 6.90 -18.56
N ARG A 115 4.20 5.82 -18.22
CA ARG A 115 5.67 5.81 -18.19
C ARG A 115 6.31 6.03 -19.55
N ASN A 116 5.68 5.56 -20.62
CA ASN A 116 6.16 5.80 -21.99
C ASN A 116 6.08 7.28 -22.43
N SER A 117 5.36 8.14 -21.69
CA SER A 117 5.28 9.58 -21.97
C SER A 117 6.44 10.38 -21.36
N ILE A 118 7.34 9.75 -20.61
CA ILE A 118 8.47 10.42 -19.95
C ILE A 118 9.39 11.12 -20.96
N SER A 119 9.64 10.49 -22.13
CA SER A 119 10.48 11.10 -23.17
C SER A 119 9.88 12.41 -23.69
N ASP A 120 8.56 12.48 -23.86
CA ASP A 120 7.86 13.69 -24.30
C ASP A 120 7.84 14.77 -23.21
N ILE A 121 7.69 14.36 -21.95
CA ILE A 121 7.84 15.24 -20.78
C ILE A 121 9.25 15.85 -20.73
N ILE A 122 10.29 15.08 -21.04
CA ILE A 122 11.66 15.61 -21.07
C ILE A 122 11.83 16.59 -22.24
N LYS A 123 11.33 16.25 -23.43
CA LYS A 123 11.42 17.11 -24.63
C LYS A 123 10.75 18.47 -24.43
N ASP A 124 9.59 18.51 -23.75
CA ASP A 124 8.85 19.75 -23.52
C ASP A 124 9.29 20.51 -22.24
N LYS A 125 10.30 19.99 -21.54
CA LYS A 125 10.81 20.48 -20.25
C LYS A 125 9.75 20.47 -19.13
N GLY A 126 8.85 19.49 -19.15
CA GLY A 126 7.77 19.32 -18.19
C GLY A 126 6.66 20.35 -18.29
N ARG A 127 6.64 21.21 -19.32
CA ARG A 127 5.67 22.32 -19.41
C ARG A 127 4.24 21.84 -19.50
N ASN A 128 3.96 20.81 -20.32
CA ASN A 128 2.59 20.26 -20.38
C ASN A 128 2.25 19.44 -19.13
N LEU A 129 3.24 18.81 -18.50
CA LEU A 129 3.04 18.06 -17.27
C LEU A 129 2.60 18.99 -16.13
N LEU A 130 3.31 20.10 -15.92
CA LEU A 130 2.98 21.10 -14.88
C LEU A 130 1.59 21.70 -15.08
N LYS A 131 1.17 21.94 -16.34
CA LYS A 131 -0.21 22.38 -16.64
C LYS A 131 -1.26 21.32 -16.28
N LYS A 132 -0.96 20.04 -16.52
CA LYS A 132 -1.89 18.92 -16.25
C LYS A 132 -1.91 18.54 -14.77
N CYS A 133 -0.78 18.71 -14.09
CA CYS A 133 -0.45 18.22 -12.75
C CYS A 133 0.31 19.32 -11.98
N PRO A 134 -0.37 20.40 -11.57
CA PRO A 134 0.27 21.55 -10.91
C PRO A 134 0.89 21.19 -9.55
N ASN A 135 0.33 20.19 -8.85
CA ASN A 135 0.81 19.70 -7.56
C ASN A 135 1.86 18.58 -7.71
N GLY A 136 2.50 18.48 -8.88
CA GLY A 136 3.46 17.42 -9.18
C GLY A 136 2.79 16.07 -9.48
N VAL A 137 3.61 15.03 -9.46
CA VAL A 137 3.22 13.66 -9.82
C VAL A 137 3.86 12.71 -8.80
N LEU A 138 3.04 11.94 -8.10
CA LEU A 138 3.54 10.92 -7.18
C LEU A 138 3.92 9.64 -7.92
N CYS A 139 5.10 9.12 -7.60
CA CYS A 139 5.60 7.83 -8.07
C CYS A 139 5.50 6.84 -6.91
N PHE A 140 4.89 5.68 -7.13
CA PHE A 140 4.77 4.62 -6.13
C PHE A 140 5.52 3.36 -6.58
N SER A 141 6.09 2.63 -5.62
CA SER A 141 6.36 1.20 -5.80
C SER A 141 5.10 0.38 -5.51
N LYS A 142 5.11 -0.89 -5.90
CA LYS A 142 4.13 -1.86 -5.41
C LYS A 142 4.32 -2.03 -3.88
N PRO A 143 3.26 -1.91 -3.05
CA PRO A 143 3.39 -2.10 -1.61
C PRO A 143 3.70 -3.55 -1.24
N ILE A 144 4.48 -3.78 -0.19
CA ILE A 144 4.61 -5.10 0.45
C ILE A 144 3.79 -5.05 1.74
N ILE A 145 2.71 -5.82 1.80
CA ILE A 145 1.78 -5.86 2.94
C ILE A 145 1.98 -7.18 3.67
N ASP A 146 1.93 -7.16 5.01
CA ASP A 146 1.98 -8.41 5.79
C ASP A 146 0.75 -9.32 5.55
N GLU A 147 0.88 -10.58 5.93
CA GLU A 147 -0.17 -11.59 5.71
C GLU A 147 -1.49 -11.29 6.45
N ARG A 148 -1.43 -10.45 7.50
CA ARG A 148 -2.56 -10.02 8.33
C ARG A 148 -3.18 -8.70 7.85
N ASN A 149 -2.64 -8.10 6.79
CA ASN A 149 -2.96 -6.76 6.32
C ASN A 149 -2.87 -5.69 7.42
N LYS A 150 -1.86 -5.79 8.30
CA LYS A 150 -1.66 -4.86 9.42
C LYS A 150 -0.52 -3.89 9.22
N THR A 151 0.51 -4.27 8.49
CA THR A 151 1.60 -3.38 8.14
C THR A 151 1.88 -3.43 6.65
N ALA A 152 2.34 -2.31 6.12
CA ALA A 152 2.71 -2.17 4.73
C ALA A 152 4.01 -1.36 4.62
N VAL A 153 4.87 -1.75 3.68
CA VAL A 153 6.02 -0.95 3.28
C VAL A 153 5.97 -0.62 1.80
N LEU A 154 6.36 0.60 1.44
CA LEU A 154 6.46 1.03 0.05
C LEU A 154 7.41 2.21 -0.10
N PHE A 155 7.87 2.43 -1.32
CA PHE A 155 8.46 3.70 -1.76
C PHE A 155 7.39 4.58 -2.37
N TYR A 156 7.43 5.87 -2.03
CA TYR A 156 6.79 6.88 -2.85
C TYR A 156 7.54 8.21 -2.80
N LYS A 157 7.56 8.93 -3.92
CA LYS A 157 8.21 10.23 -4.03
C LYS A 157 7.59 11.06 -5.13
N GLN A 158 7.88 12.36 -5.13
CA GLN A 158 7.58 13.23 -6.25
C GLN A 158 8.47 12.87 -7.45
N MET A 159 7.91 12.84 -8.66
CA MET A 159 8.62 12.44 -9.88
C MET A 159 9.88 13.27 -10.15
N ALA A 160 9.87 14.56 -9.80
CA ALA A 160 10.97 15.49 -10.05
C ALA A 160 12.10 15.44 -8.99
N THR A 161 12.07 14.51 -8.03
CA THR A 161 13.10 14.41 -7.00
C THR A 161 14.17 13.39 -7.39
N CYS A 162 15.43 13.84 -7.44
CA CYS A 162 16.61 12.98 -7.66
C CYS A 162 17.07 12.25 -6.39
N ILE A 163 16.47 12.54 -5.23
CA ILE A 163 16.80 11.89 -3.97
C ILE A 163 16.12 10.51 -3.95
N GLY A 164 16.82 9.51 -3.41
CA GLY A 164 16.25 8.19 -3.14
C GLY A 164 15.01 8.32 -2.24
N SER A 165 13.96 7.55 -2.52
CA SER A 165 12.80 7.50 -1.61
C SER A 165 13.18 6.71 -0.37
N PRO A 166 12.88 7.17 0.85
CA PRO A 166 12.96 6.31 2.02
C PRO A 166 11.90 5.21 1.92
N ILE A 167 12.13 4.06 2.57
CA ILE A 167 11.09 3.06 2.77
C ILE A 167 10.14 3.57 3.84
N TYR A 168 8.89 3.84 3.44
CA TYR A 168 7.82 4.21 4.35
C TYR A 168 7.18 2.96 4.92
N LEU A 169 6.94 2.96 6.23
CA LEU A 169 6.17 1.95 6.94
C LEU A 169 4.80 2.55 7.27
N TYR A 170 3.74 1.78 7.03
CA TYR A 170 2.38 2.13 7.42
C TYR A 170 1.80 1.01 8.27
N LYS A 171 0.97 1.37 9.25
CA LYS A 171 0.21 0.46 10.11
C LYS A 171 -1.28 0.66 9.91
N TYR A 172 -2.03 -0.43 9.82
CA TYR A 172 -3.47 -0.39 9.65
C TYR A 172 -4.18 -0.46 11.01
N GLU A 173 -4.58 0.71 11.49
CA GLU A 173 -5.18 0.93 12.80
C GLU A 173 -6.46 1.77 12.63
N ASP A 174 -7.53 1.43 13.35
CA ASP A 174 -8.81 2.16 13.31
C ASP A 174 -9.35 2.47 11.91
N LYS A 175 -9.23 1.49 11.01
CA LYS A 175 -9.66 1.56 9.59
C LYS A 175 -8.91 2.60 8.75
N LYS A 176 -7.69 2.97 9.15
CA LYS A 176 -6.81 3.89 8.42
C LYS A 176 -5.37 3.38 8.39
N TRP A 177 -4.62 3.80 7.38
CA TRP A 177 -3.18 3.59 7.32
C TRP A 177 -2.48 4.75 8.02
N ILE A 178 -1.82 4.47 9.14
CA ILE A 178 -1.06 5.45 9.90
C ILE A 178 0.41 5.31 9.55
N TYR A 179 1.06 6.41 9.20
CA TYR A 179 2.51 6.40 8.99
C TYR A 179 3.22 5.96 10.26
N GLY A 180 3.96 4.87 10.18
CA GLY A 180 4.82 4.38 11.25
C GLY A 180 6.19 5.01 11.10
N GLU A 181 6.56 5.91 12.01
CA GLU A 181 7.94 6.40 12.06
C GLU A 181 8.91 5.21 12.21
N PRO A 182 10.06 5.24 11.52
CA PRO A 182 11.14 4.32 11.82
C PRO A 182 11.58 4.56 13.27
N LYS A 183 11.39 3.57 14.15
CA LYS A 183 12.12 3.56 15.42
C LYS A 183 13.58 3.24 15.08
N PHE A 184 14.43 4.25 15.15
CA PHE A 184 15.88 4.13 14.97
C PHE A 184 16.53 3.41 16.14
#